data_AF-A0A537SCY3-F1
#
_entry.id   AF-A0A537SCY3-F1
#
_cell.length_a   1.000
_cell.length_b   1.000
_cell.length_c   1.000
_cell.angle_alpha   90.00
_cell.angle_beta   90.00
_cell.angle_gamma   90.00
#
_symmetry.space_group_name_H-M   'P 1'
#
loop_
_entity.id
_entity.type
_entity.pdbx_description
1 polymer ?
#
loop_
_entity_poly.entity_id
_entity_poly.type
_entity_poly.pdbx_seq_one_letter_code
_entity_poly.pdbx_strand_id
1 'polypeptide(L)'
;MEITALLLSRIQFAFTITFHIIFPSFTIGLAAWLTVLECLCLATGRPVYRVLFEFWLKIFGVAFGLGVVSGVVMGFQFGTNWSVLSRMSGPIQGPLLMYETFTAFMLE
;
A
#
# COMPACT_ATOMS: atom_id res chain seq x y z
N MET A 1 15.94 21.76 22.35
CA MET A 1 15.80 21.53 20.90
C MET A 1 14.54 22.24 20.48
N GLU A 2 14.64 23.28 19.65
CA GLU A 2 13.48 24.04 19.16
C GLU A 2 12.59 23.13 18.31
N ILE A 3 11.28 23.12 18.60
CA ILE A 3 10.31 22.36 17.81
C ILE A 3 10.07 23.15 16.52
N THR A 4 10.82 22.81 15.48
CA THR A 4 10.67 23.42 14.15
C THR A 4 9.61 22.70 13.34
N ALA A 5 8.97 23.42 12.42
CA ALA A 5 8.04 22.82 11.44
C ALA A 5 8.71 21.69 10.65
N LEU A 6 10.00 21.83 10.31
CA LEU A 6 10.77 20.78 9.64
C LEU A 6 10.86 19.49 10.47
N LEU A 7 11.11 19.60 11.78
CA LEU A 7 11.15 18.44 12.67
C LEU A 7 9.79 17.76 12.77
N LEU A 8 8.70 18.54 12.90
CA LEU A 8 7.35 18.01 12.94
C LEU A 8 6.97 17.31 11.63
N SER A 9 7.28 17.89 10.47
CA SER A 9 7.05 17.27 9.17
C SER A 9 7.79 15.94 9.00
N ARG A 10 9.03 15.83 9.52
CA ARG A 10 9.80 14.58 9.51
C ARG A 10 9.16 13.50 10.39
N ILE A 11 8.76 13.84 11.61
CA ILE A 11 8.12 12.91 12.54
C ILE A 11 6.78 12.44 11.97
N GLN A 12 5.96 13.36 11.45
CA GLN A 12 4.68 13.05 10.83
C GLN A 12 4.87 12.12 9.63
N PHE A 13 5.78 12.45 8.72
CA PHE A 13 6.04 11.62 7.54
C PHE A 13 6.60 10.24 7.91
N ALA A 14 7.53 10.17 8.89
CA ALA A 14 8.08 8.92 9.38
C ALA A 14 6.97 7.99 9.95
N PHE A 15 6.06 8.54 10.75
CA PHE A 15 4.91 7.77 11.23
C PHE A 15 4.03 7.28 10.07
N THR A 16 3.67 8.16 9.15
CA THR A 16 2.77 7.82 8.03
C THR A 16 3.38 6.76 7.11
N ILE A 17 4.65 6.89 6.70
CA ILE A 17 5.28 5.93 5.78
C ILE A 17 5.51 4.58 6.45
N THR A 18 5.91 4.54 7.74
CA THR A 18 6.09 3.29 8.47
C THR A 18 4.76 2.58 8.71
N PHE A 19 3.70 3.32 9.01
CA PHE A 19 2.37 2.74 9.11
C PHE A 19 1.91 2.20 7.75
N HIS A 20 2.06 2.99 6.68
CA HIS A 20 1.62 2.61 5.35
C HIS A 20 2.33 1.35 4.84
N ILE A 21 3.66 1.28 4.89
CA ILE A 21 4.44 0.22 4.22
C ILE A 21 4.13 -1.21 4.71
N ILE A 22 3.61 -1.34 5.93
CA ILE A 22 3.22 -2.64 6.51
C ILE A 22 2.11 -3.28 5.67
N PHE A 23 1.13 -2.49 5.19
CA PHE A 23 -0.02 -3.02 4.49
C PHE A 23 0.30 -3.50 3.08
N PRO A 24 0.89 -2.70 2.16
CA PRO A 24 1.27 -3.17 0.82
C PRO A 24 2.23 -4.35 0.86
N SER A 25 3.22 -4.34 1.77
CA SER A 25 4.18 -5.44 1.89
C SER A 25 3.48 -6.75 2.28
N PHE A 26 2.49 -6.68 3.17
CA PHE A 26 1.70 -7.83 3.59
C PHE A 26 0.71 -8.28 2.50
N THR A 27 -0.01 -7.36 1.87
CA THR A 27 -1.03 -7.67 0.87
C THR A 27 -0.42 -8.24 -0.41
N ILE A 28 0.74 -7.76 -0.87
CA ILE A 28 1.43 -8.33 -2.03
C ILE A 28 1.77 -9.81 -1.79
N GLY A 29 2.33 -10.14 -0.62
CA GLY A 29 2.63 -11.53 -0.26
C GLY A 29 1.36 -12.38 -0.11
N LEU A 30 0.32 -11.82 0.50
CA LEU A 30 -0.94 -12.53 0.71
C LEU A 30 -1.70 -12.74 -0.60
N ALA A 31 -1.64 -11.81 -1.56
CA ALA A 31 -2.21 -11.96 -2.89
C ALA A 31 -1.59 -13.16 -3.61
N ALA A 32 -0.26 -13.27 -3.63
CA ALA A 32 0.45 -14.41 -4.21
C ALA A 32 0.03 -15.73 -3.52
N TRP A 33 -0.12 -15.72 -2.19
CA TRP A 33 -0.60 -16.89 -1.45
C TRP A 33 -2.03 -17.29 -1.80
N LEU A 34 -2.95 -16.33 -1.91
CA LEU A 34 -4.32 -16.55 -2.34
C LEU A 34 -4.37 -17.14 -3.75
N THR A 35 -3.53 -16.65 -4.68
CA THR A 35 -3.39 -17.24 -6.02
C THR A 35 -2.98 -18.71 -5.94
N VAL A 36 -1.99 -19.06 -5.12
CA VAL A 36 -1.55 -20.46 -4.93
C VAL A 36 -2.70 -21.34 -4.40
N LEU A 37 -3.44 -20.86 -3.40
CA LEU A 37 -4.56 -21.60 -2.83
C LEU A 37 -5.67 -21.84 -3.87
N GLU A 38 -6.02 -20.83 -4.66
CA GLU A 38 -7.02 -20.97 -5.72
C GLU A 38 -6.53 -21.92 -6.82
N CYS A 39 -5.28 -21.81 -7.27
CA CYS A 39 -4.69 -22.75 -8.22
C CYS A 39 -4.71 -24.20 -7.71
N LEU A 40 -4.37 -24.45 -6.44
CA LEU A 40 -4.43 -25.78 -5.83
C LEU A 40 -5.87 -26.27 -5.68
N CYS A 41 -6.81 -25.38 -5.37
CA CYS A 41 -8.23 -25.70 -5.31
C CYS A 41 -8.73 -26.20 -6.68
N LEU A 42 -8.42 -25.46 -7.75
CA LEU A 42 -8.78 -25.82 -9.12
C LEU A 42 -8.09 -27.11 -9.60
N ALA A 43 -6.82 -27.30 -9.26
CA ALA A 43 -6.05 -28.47 -9.70
C ALA A 43 -6.44 -29.77 -8.97
N THR A 44 -6.79 -29.69 -7.68
CA THR A 44 -6.99 -30.89 -6.84
C THR A 44 -8.44 -31.15 -6.45
N GLY A 45 -9.33 -30.16 -6.58
CA GLY A 45 -10.72 -30.23 -6.12
C GLY A 45 -10.89 -30.39 -4.60
N ARG A 46 -9.82 -30.22 -3.80
CA ARG A 46 -9.89 -30.43 -2.35
C ARG A 46 -10.52 -29.21 -1.66
N PRO A 47 -11.57 -29.40 -0.84
CA PRO A 47 -12.30 -28.28 -0.22
C PRO A 47 -11.46 -27.49 0.80
N VAL A 48 -10.41 -28.10 1.36
CA VAL A 48 -9.52 -27.44 2.33
C VAL A 48 -8.88 -26.17 1.79
N TYR A 49 -8.49 -26.15 0.50
CA TYR A 49 -7.85 -24.98 -0.10
C TYR A 49 -8.84 -23.82 -0.25
N ARG A 50 -10.11 -24.12 -0.55
CA ARG A 50 -11.17 -23.11 -0.61
C ARG A 50 -11.45 -22.49 0.75
N VAL A 51 -11.51 -23.29 1.80
CA VAL A 51 -11.72 -22.80 3.18
C VAL A 51 -10.58 -21.87 3.60
N LEU A 52 -9.34 -22.25 3.31
CA LEU A 52 -8.18 -21.40 3.59
C LEU A 52 -8.22 -20.10 2.78
N PHE A 53 -8.57 -20.19 1.49
CA PHE A 53 -8.70 -19.02 0.63
C PHE A 53 -9.71 -18.02 1.18
N GLU A 54 -10.93 -18.48 1.54
CA GLU A 54 -12.00 -17.61 2.06
C GLU A 54 -11.66 -16.99 3.43
N PHE A 55 -10.88 -17.70 4.26
CA PHE A 55 -10.37 -17.15 5.51
C PHE A 55 -9.39 -16.00 5.25
N TRP A 56 -8.37 -16.24 4.42
CA TRP A 56 -7.34 -15.26 4.13
C TRP A 56 -7.85 -14.08 3.30
N LEU A 57 -8.85 -14.29 2.45
CA LEU A 57 -9.48 -13.24 1.64
C LEU A 57 -10.09 -12.13 2.49
N LYS A 58 -10.71 -12.47 3.63
CA LYS A 58 -11.28 -11.48 4.55
C LYS A 58 -10.19 -10.61 5.18
N ILE A 59 -9.09 -11.22 5.60
CA ILE A 59 -7.93 -10.52 6.19
C ILE A 59 -7.27 -9.63 5.13
N PHE A 60 -7.12 -10.15 3.91
CA PHE A 60 -6.61 -9.42 2.76
C PHE A 60 -7.43 -8.15 2.53
N GLY A 61 -8.76 -8.24 2.45
CA GLY A 61 -9.62 -7.07 2.21
C GLY A 61 -9.49 -5.97 3.26
N VAL A 62 -9.35 -6.32 4.55
CA VAL A 62 -9.16 -5.32 5.61
C VAL A 62 -7.78 -4.66 5.50
N ALA A 63 -6.72 -5.45 5.33
CA ALA A 63 -5.36 -4.94 5.20
C ALA A 63 -5.21 -4.05 3.95
N PHE A 64 -5.82 -4.47 2.84
CA PHE A 64 -5.86 -3.74 1.59
C PHE A 64 -6.52 -2.36 1.76
N GLY A 65 -7.71 -2.31 2.38
CA GLY A 65 -8.39 -1.03 2.64
C GLY A 65 -7.56 -0.08 3.50
N LEU A 66 -6.88 -0.58 4.54
CA LEU A 66 -5.97 0.23 5.36
C LEU A 66 -4.75 0.73 4.57
N GLY A 67 -4.22 -0.09 3.66
CA GLY A 67 -3.18 0.29 2.72
C GLY A 67 -3.61 1.46 1.83
N VAL A 68 -4.77 1.36 1.18
CA VAL A 68 -5.30 2.41 0.29
C VAL A 68 -5.47 3.74 1.04
N VAL A 69 -6.14 3.74 2.19
CA VAL A 69 -6.39 4.96 2.96
C VAL A 69 -5.08 5.61 3.42
N SER A 70 -4.14 4.82 3.94
CA SER A 70 -2.84 5.34 4.38
C SER A 70 -1.98 5.84 3.22
N GLY A 71 -2.07 5.22 2.05
CA GLY A 71 -1.35 5.61 0.84
C GLY A 71 -1.82 6.96 0.30
N VAL A 72 -3.13 7.20 0.30
CA VAL A 72 -3.70 8.50 -0.07
C VAL A 72 -3.19 9.61 0.84
N VAL A 73 -3.20 9.39 2.17
CA VAL A 73 -2.67 10.35 3.14
C VAL A 73 -1.19 10.64 2.89
N MET A 74 -0.38 9.61 2.66
CA MET A 74 1.04 9.74 2.35
C MET A 74 1.28 10.53 1.04
N GLY A 75 0.50 10.24 -0.01
CA GLY A 75 0.59 10.93 -1.29
C GLY A 75 0.35 12.43 -1.16
N PHE A 76 -0.69 12.84 -0.41
CA PHE A 76 -0.96 14.25 -0.16
C PHE A 76 0.10 14.95 0.71
N GLN A 77 0.77 14.23 1.60
CA GLN A 77 1.84 14.80 2.43
C GLN A 77 3.01 15.34 1.62
N PHE A 78 3.29 14.80 0.42
CA PHE A 78 4.29 15.39 -0.47
C PHE A 78 3.94 16.85 -0.80
N GLY A 79 2.67 17.13 -1.13
CA GLY A 79 2.22 18.49 -1.45
C GLY A 79 2.14 19.41 -0.22
N THR A 80 1.61 18.93 0.90
CA THR A 80 1.34 19.79 2.07
C THR A 80 2.59 20.10 2.87
N ASN A 81 3.48 19.13 3.07
CA ASN A 81 4.61 19.23 3.99
C ASN A 81 5.98 19.29 3.27
N TRP A 82 6.03 18.92 1.98
CA TRP A 82 7.26 18.81 1.20
C TRP A 82 7.18 19.53 -0.16
N SER A 83 6.55 20.70 -0.20
CA SER A 83 6.27 21.43 -1.44
C SER A 83 7.50 21.73 -2.31
N VAL A 84 8.65 22.05 -1.71
CA VAL A 84 9.91 22.28 -2.43
C VAL A 84 10.41 20.99 -3.07
N LEU A 85 10.33 19.86 -2.36
CA LEU A 85 10.67 18.54 -2.90
C LEU A 85 9.76 18.25 -4.10
N SER A 86 8.44 18.34 -3.94
CA SER A 86 7.48 18.10 -5.02
C SER A 86 7.69 19.00 -6.23
N ARG A 87 8.07 20.27 -6.04
CA ARG A 87 8.37 21.17 -7.15
C ARG A 87 9.64 20.75 -7.91
N MET A 88 10.67 20.28 -7.20
CA MET A 88 11.95 19.91 -7.82
C MET A 88 11.92 18.52 -8.45
N SER A 89 11.39 17.51 -7.74
CA SER A 89 11.36 16.11 -8.20
C SER A 89 10.10 15.73 -8.96
N GLY A 90 9.05 16.56 -8.90
CA GLY A 90 7.74 16.31 -9.50
C GLY A 90 7.76 15.88 -10.97
N PRO A 91 8.54 16.52 -11.87
CA PRO A 91 8.64 16.11 -13.26
C PRO A 91 9.13 14.66 -13.47
N ILE A 92 9.84 14.10 -12.49
CA ILE A 92 10.37 12.73 -12.55
C ILE A 92 9.50 11.77 -11.74
N GLN A 93 9.19 12.11 -10.48
CA GLN A 93 8.44 11.25 -9.56
C GLN A 93 6.94 11.23 -9.84
N GLY A 94 6.36 12.34 -10.28
CA GLY A 94 4.93 12.48 -10.54
C GLY A 94 4.42 11.45 -11.56
N PRO A 95 5.04 11.31 -12.74
CA PRO A 95 4.67 10.28 -13.70
C PRO A 95 4.78 8.85 -13.16
N LEU A 96 5.78 8.56 -12.32
CA LEU A 96 5.98 7.23 -11.72
C LEU A 96 4.87 6.89 -10.70
N LEU A 97 4.53 7.84 -9.83
CA LEU A 97 3.42 7.71 -8.86
C LEU A 97 2.08 7.58 -9.57
N MET A 98 1.89 8.33 -10.65
CA MET A 98 0.68 8.22 -11.48
C MET A 98 0.63 6.86 -12.18
N TYR A 99 1.75 6.37 -12.70
CA TYR A 99 1.83 5.05 -13.32
C TYR A 99 1.46 3.92 -12.35
N GLU A 100 1.99 3.95 -11.12
CA GLU A 100 1.60 3.01 -10.05
C GLU A 100 0.08 3.03 -9.82
N THR A 101 -0.51 4.22 -9.70
CA THR A 101 -1.95 4.38 -9.48
C THR A 101 -2.78 3.78 -10.63
N PHE A 102 -2.43 4.10 -11.87
CA PHE A 102 -3.22 3.67 -13.03
C PHE A 102 -3.06 2.20 -13.40
N THR A 103 -1.88 1.61 -13.14
CA THR A 103 -1.56 0.26 -13.63
C THR A 103 -1.59 -0.81 -12.56
N ALA A 104 -1.19 -0.50 -11.32
CA ALA A 104 -1.24 -1.44 -10.21
C ALA A 104 -2.54 -1.25 -9.43
N PHE A 105 -2.77 -0.07 -8.84
CA PHE A 105 -3.88 0.13 -7.90
C PHE A 105 -5.28 0.05 -8.50
N MET A 106 -5.46 0.43 -9.77
CA MET A 106 -6.76 0.28 -10.44
C MET A 106 -7.03 -1.15 -10.93
N LEU A 107 -5.99 -1.98 -11.03
CA LEU A 107 -6.08 -3.35 -11.52
C LEU A 107 -6.33 -4.35 -10.37
N GLU A 108 -5.70 -4.13 -9.22
CA GLU A 108 -5.88 -4.94 -7.99
C GLU A 108 -7.19 -4.65 -7.25
#